data_AF-A0A8B6DPN0-F1
#
_entry.id   AF-A0A8B6DPN0-F1
#
_cell.length_a   1.000
_cell.length_b   1.000
_cell.length_c   1.000
_cell.angle_alpha   90.00
_cell.angle_beta   90.00
_cell.angle_gamma   90.00
#
_symmetry.space_group_name_H-M   'P 1'
#
loop_
_entity.id
_entity.type
_entity.pdbx_description
1 polymer ?
#
loop_
_entity_poly.entity_id
_entity_poly.type
_entity_poly.pdbx_seq_one_letter_code
_entity_poly.pdbx_strand_id
1 'polypeptide(L)'
;GHSGLRSCGYCKETGIYCKHLSKTIHLSNRQFLPENHPLRSSNRFSNGSVELKKQPVTFTNEEERHLREIVDNKPNRNQQNNFQKATGLKGKYSIMKLPYHDRNQQMQPDGMHTIEDFISHVMDLLVGKSDTKKVRLCEKHHKRFPQTWQQETAAEQVAIEPPSKK
;
A
#
# COMPACT_ATOMS: atom_id res chain seq x y z
N GLY A 1 -4.54 -0.65 10.82
CA GLY A 1 -3.29 0.07 10.56
C GLY A 1 -3.48 1.04 9.42
N HIS A 2 -4.00 2.23 9.70
CA HIS A 2 -4.29 3.26 8.70
C HIS A 2 -3.38 4.46 8.98
N SER A 3 -2.76 5.05 7.95
CA SER A 3 -1.89 6.26 7.97
C SER A 3 -0.35 6.10 8.01
N GLY A 4 0.22 5.02 7.47
CA GLY A 4 1.63 5.08 7.04
C GLY A 4 1.77 5.97 5.80
N LEU A 5 2.59 7.02 5.84
CA LEU A 5 2.94 7.83 4.64
C LEU A 5 3.90 7.06 3.73
N ARG A 6 4.70 6.16 4.32
CA ARG A 6 5.56 5.25 3.58
C ARG A 6 4.75 4.04 3.13
N SER A 7 4.79 3.80 1.82
CA SER A 7 4.16 2.66 1.17
C SER A 7 4.98 1.38 1.32
N CYS A 8 6.28 1.50 1.62
CA CYS A 8 7.21 0.38 1.67
C CYS A 8 8.19 0.54 2.84
N GLY A 9 8.44 -0.54 3.59
CA GLY A 9 9.45 -0.59 4.66
C GLY A 9 10.85 -0.98 4.17
N TYR A 10 11.09 -0.90 2.86
CA TYR A 10 12.34 -1.26 2.18
C TYR A 10 12.87 -0.11 1.30
N CYS A 11 11.99 0.54 0.54
CA CYS A 11 12.34 1.72 -0.25
C CYS A 11 11.85 3.02 0.36
N LYS A 12 12.56 4.11 0.04
CA LYS A 12 12.24 5.49 0.44
C LYS A 12 11.17 6.11 -0.46
N GLU A 13 10.27 5.33 -1.04
CA GLU A 13 9.13 5.86 -1.79
C GLU A 13 8.03 6.30 -0.82
N THR A 14 7.36 7.40 -1.13
CA THR A 14 6.22 7.89 -0.37
C THR A 14 4.95 7.42 -1.07
N GLY A 15 4.04 6.81 -0.31
CA GLY A 15 2.75 6.38 -0.86
C GLY A 15 1.76 7.53 -0.95
N ILE A 16 0.75 7.36 -1.79
CA ILE A 16 -0.32 8.34 -1.96
C ILE A 16 -1.52 7.89 -1.13
N TYR A 17 -2.02 8.76 -0.26
CA TYR A 17 -3.22 8.43 0.51
C TYR A 17 -4.46 8.47 -0.39
N CYS A 18 -5.14 7.34 -0.52
CA CYS A 18 -6.43 7.23 -1.19
C CYS A 18 -7.56 7.39 -0.16
N LYS A 19 -8.26 8.53 -0.22
CA LYS A 19 -9.39 8.84 0.67
C LYS A 19 -10.51 7.81 0.61
N HIS A 20 -10.83 7.33 -0.60
CA HIS A 20 -11.95 6.41 -0.84
C HIS A 20 -11.70 5.03 -0.23
N LEU A 21 -10.46 4.55 -0.27
CA LEU A 21 -10.06 3.27 0.32
C LEU A 21 -9.56 3.41 1.76
N SER A 22 -9.35 4.64 2.24
CA SER A 22 -8.71 4.93 3.54
C SER A 22 -7.36 4.20 3.71
N LYS A 23 -6.62 4.09 2.60
CA LYS A 23 -5.37 3.33 2.47
C LYS A 23 -4.33 4.16 1.73
N THR A 24 -3.06 3.98 2.08
CA THR A 24 -1.94 4.48 1.31
C THR A 24 -1.66 3.51 0.18
N ILE A 25 -1.71 3.99 -1.07
CA ILE A 25 -1.49 3.18 -2.27
C ILE A 25 -0.14 3.52 -2.90
N HIS A 26 0.49 2.50 -3.49
CA HIS A 26 1.72 2.65 -4.26
C HIS A 26 1.37 2.69 -5.75
N LEU A 27 1.59 3.84 -6.40
CA LEU A 27 1.31 4.02 -7.83
C LEU A 27 2.58 3.99 -8.69
N SER A 28 3.76 4.05 -8.07
CA SER A 28 5.08 4.09 -8.72
C SER A 28 5.60 2.71 -9.14
N ASN A 29 4.72 1.72 -9.35
CA ASN A 29 5.13 0.30 -9.57
C ASN A 29 6.07 0.13 -10.78
N ARG A 30 5.94 0.99 -11.78
CA ARG A 30 6.77 0.95 -12.99
C ARG A 30 8.21 1.42 -12.78
N GLN A 31 8.51 2.12 -11.68
CA GLN A 31 9.88 2.54 -11.37
C GLN A 31 10.78 1.34 -11.02
N PHE A 32 10.21 0.22 -10.58
CA PHE A 32 10.94 -1.02 -10.31
C PHE A 32 11.33 -1.79 -11.59
N LEU A 33 10.81 -1.38 -12.75
CA LEU A 33 11.20 -1.96 -14.04
C LEU A 33 12.47 -1.26 -14.56
N PRO A 34 13.32 -1.95 -15.33
CA PRO A 34 14.48 -1.34 -16.00
C PRO A 34 14.08 -0.11 -16.82
N GLU A 35 14.94 0.91 -16.91
CA GLU A 35 14.62 2.19 -17.57
C GLU A 35 14.09 2.02 -19.01
N ASN A 36 14.61 1.03 -19.74
CA ASN A 36 14.23 0.74 -21.12
C ASN A 36 13.01 -0.20 -21.25
N HIS A 37 12.33 -0.54 -20.15
CA HIS A 37 11.24 -1.51 -20.18
C HIS A 37 9.98 -0.92 -20.86
N PRO A 38 9.37 -1.60 -21.86
CA PRO A 38 8.25 -1.05 -22.64
C PRO A 38 7.03 -0.60 -21.81
N LEU A 39 6.76 -1.27 -20.68
CA LEU A 39 5.67 -0.87 -19.79
C LEU A 39 5.86 0.53 -19.16
N ARG A 40 7.09 1.04 -19.10
CA ARG A 40 7.36 2.39 -18.56
C ARG A 40 6.81 3.49 -19.48
N SER A 41 6.78 3.28 -20.79
CA SER A 41 6.21 4.21 -21.77
C SER A 41 4.79 3.86 -22.21
N SER A 42 4.23 2.75 -21.70
CA SER A 42 2.89 2.31 -22.08
C SER A 42 1.80 3.28 -21.61
N ASN A 43 0.92 3.66 -22.55
CA ASN A 43 -0.29 4.43 -22.30
C ASN A 43 -1.45 3.58 -21.72
N ARG A 44 -1.26 2.27 -21.57
CA ARG A 44 -2.28 1.35 -21.04
C ARG A 44 -2.46 1.47 -19.53
N PHE A 45 -1.58 2.19 -18.86
CA PHE A 45 -1.71 2.50 -17.44
C PHE A 45 -2.63 3.70 -17.22
N SER A 46 -3.32 3.67 -16.10
CA SER A 46 -4.35 4.64 -15.72
C SER A 46 -3.96 6.11 -15.74
N ASN A 47 -2.68 6.40 -15.53
CA ASN A 47 -2.16 7.75 -15.53
C ASN A 47 -1.75 8.23 -16.93
N GLY A 48 -1.75 7.34 -17.94
CA GLY A 48 -1.33 7.62 -19.31
C GLY A 48 0.09 8.18 -19.43
N SER A 49 0.85 8.20 -18.34
CA SER A 49 2.12 8.91 -18.25
C SER A 49 3.27 7.99 -18.60
N VAL A 50 4.36 8.58 -19.09
CA VAL A 50 5.64 7.88 -19.22
C VAL A 50 6.34 7.93 -17.87
N GLU A 51 6.80 6.78 -17.37
CA GLU A 51 7.58 6.67 -16.14
C GLU A 51 9.07 6.95 -16.41
N LEU A 52 9.49 8.17 -16.14
CA LEU A 52 10.87 8.63 -16.32
C LEU A 52 11.71 8.52 -15.04
N LYS A 53 11.10 8.28 -13.88
CA LYS A 53 11.82 8.27 -12.60
C LYS A 53 12.65 7.00 -12.46
N LYS A 54 13.85 7.13 -11.91
CA LYS A 54 14.70 5.98 -11.59
C LYS A 54 14.05 5.08 -10.54
N GLN A 55 14.59 3.88 -10.40
CA GLN A 55 14.19 2.96 -9.34
C GLN A 55 14.25 3.65 -7.96
N PRO A 56 13.27 3.43 -7.07
CA PRO A 56 13.27 4.04 -5.74
C PRO A 56 14.52 3.66 -4.95
N VAL A 57 15.10 4.64 -4.26
CA VAL A 57 16.26 4.42 -3.40
C VAL A 57 15.86 3.56 -2.21
N THR A 58 16.62 2.50 -1.95
CA THR A 58 16.45 1.64 -0.78
C THR A 58 17.11 2.26 0.46
N PHE A 59 16.67 1.86 1.64
CA PHE A 59 17.46 2.14 2.85
C PHE A 59 18.76 1.34 2.81
N THR A 60 19.85 1.91 3.33
CA THR A 60 21.01 1.09 3.72
C THR A 60 20.74 0.39 5.05
N ASN A 61 21.54 -0.62 5.40
CA ASN A 61 21.39 -1.31 6.68
C ASN A 61 21.59 -0.34 7.86
N GLU A 62 22.60 0.51 7.78
CA GLU A 62 22.97 1.47 8.82
C GLU A 62 21.86 2.50 9.00
N GLU A 63 21.32 3.03 7.89
CA GLU A 63 20.19 3.95 7.93
C GLU A 63 18.97 3.29 8.58
N GLU A 64 18.63 2.06 8.19
CA GLU A 64 17.50 1.36 8.76
C GLU A 64 17.69 1.13 10.26
N ARG A 65 18.87 0.65 10.68
CA ARG A 65 19.22 0.41 12.09
C ARG A 65 19.08 1.69 12.91
N HIS A 66 19.63 2.79 12.41
CA HIS A 66 19.56 4.09 13.06
C HIS A 66 18.10 4.58 13.22
N LEU A 67 17.28 4.47 12.17
CA LEU A 67 15.87 4.86 12.24
C LEU A 67 15.08 4.01 13.23
N ARG A 68 15.37 2.71 13.35
CA ARG A 68 14.72 1.84 14.33
C ARG A 68 15.14 2.17 15.77
N GLU A 69 16.40 2.53 15.98
CA GLU A 69 16.86 3.03 17.26
C GLU A 69 16.15 4.31 17.66
N ILE A 70 15.95 5.24 16.72
CA ILE A 70 15.19 6.47 16.96
C ILE A 70 13.75 6.14 17.37
N VAL A 71 13.09 5.15 16.75
CA VAL A 71 11.74 4.72 17.14
C VAL A 71 11.73 4.33 18.62
N ASP A 72 12.62 3.45 19.05
CA ASP A 72 12.62 2.95 20.43
C ASP A 72 12.99 4.03 21.45
N ASN A 73 13.87 4.96 21.06
CA ASN A 73 14.30 6.06 21.92
C ASN A 73 13.26 7.20 22.02
N LYS A 74 12.11 7.12 21.32
CA LYS A 74 11.06 8.13 21.47
C LYS A 74 10.40 8.01 22.86
N PRO A 75 10.20 9.15 23.57
CA PRO A 75 9.77 9.17 24.97
C PRO A 75 8.31 8.72 25.18
N ASN A 76 7.46 8.78 24.16
CA ASN A 76 6.06 8.37 24.29
C ASN A 76 5.56 7.61 23.07
N ARG A 77 4.51 6.82 23.29
CA ARG A 77 3.91 5.95 22.28
C ARG A 77 3.33 6.71 21.09
N ASN A 78 2.87 7.95 21.29
CA ASN A 78 2.35 8.79 20.20
C ASN A 78 3.46 9.23 19.25
N GLN A 79 4.62 9.63 19.78
CA GLN A 79 5.80 10.00 19.01
C GLN A 79 6.38 8.77 18.30
N GLN A 80 6.39 7.60 18.96
CA GLN A 80 6.74 6.33 18.31
C GLN A 80 5.84 6.06 17.11
N ASN A 81 4.51 6.10 17.30
CA ASN A 81 3.54 5.85 16.24
C ASN A 81 3.68 6.85 15.09
N ASN A 82 3.88 8.14 15.37
CA ASN A 82 4.06 9.15 14.34
C ASN A 82 5.35 8.94 13.55
N PHE A 83 6.44 8.57 14.21
CA PHE A 83 7.70 8.26 13.54
C PHE A 83 7.57 6.99 12.69
N GLN A 84 6.96 5.92 13.22
CA GLN A 84 6.67 4.70 12.46
C GLN A 84 5.81 4.99 11.22
N LYS A 85 4.83 5.90 11.32
CA LYS A 85 4.03 6.32 10.16
C LYS A 85 4.86 7.05 9.09
N ALA A 86 5.83 7.86 9.52
CA ALA A 86 6.69 8.65 8.65
C ALA A 86 7.82 7.83 8.00
N THR A 87 8.36 6.82 8.69
CA THR A 87 9.49 6.01 8.22
C THR A 87 9.09 4.63 7.69
N GLY A 88 7.91 4.13 8.07
CA GLY A 88 7.47 2.77 7.73
C GLY A 88 8.19 1.68 8.54
N LEU A 89 9.11 2.06 9.44
CA LEU A 89 9.92 1.15 10.23
C LEU A 89 9.37 1.06 11.64
N LYS A 90 9.22 -0.18 12.14
CA LYS A 90 8.95 -0.47 13.55
C LYS A 90 10.27 -0.49 14.34
N GLY A 91 10.20 -0.55 15.66
CA GLY A 91 11.36 -0.58 16.56
C GLY A 91 12.38 -1.70 16.29
N LYS A 92 13.37 -1.81 17.18
CA LYS A 92 14.42 -2.84 17.08
C LYS A 92 13.82 -4.25 17.23
N TYR A 93 14.53 -5.23 16.68
CA TYR A 93 14.18 -6.65 16.76
C TYR A 93 15.43 -7.49 17.06
N SER A 94 15.25 -8.69 17.61
CA SER A 94 16.32 -9.48 18.21
C SER A 94 17.47 -9.81 17.26
N ILE A 95 17.16 -10.16 16.01
CA ILE A 95 18.13 -10.58 14.99
C ILE A 95 19.06 -9.42 14.58
N MET A 96 18.62 -8.16 14.75
CA MET A 96 19.40 -6.96 14.42
C MET A 96 20.71 -6.83 15.24
N LYS A 97 20.82 -7.53 16.38
CA LYS A 97 22.02 -7.54 17.22
C LYS A 97 23.19 -8.29 16.58
N LEU A 98 22.93 -9.16 15.59
CA LEU A 98 23.95 -9.97 14.96
C LEU A 98 24.78 -9.11 13.99
N PRO A 99 26.12 -9.24 13.99
CA PRO A 99 27.01 -8.37 13.20
C PRO A 99 26.89 -8.59 11.69
N TYR A 100 26.45 -9.78 11.27
CA TYR A 100 26.25 -10.16 9.86
C TYR A 100 24.80 -10.00 9.38
N HIS A 101 23.90 -9.52 10.25
CA HIS A 101 22.50 -9.40 9.89
C HIS A 101 22.29 -8.22 8.96
N ASP A 102 21.94 -8.54 7.71
CA ASP A 102 21.48 -7.54 6.75
C ASP A 102 20.06 -7.80 6.29
N ARG A 103 19.11 -7.10 6.91
CA ARG A 103 17.71 -7.20 6.55
C ARG A 103 17.46 -6.85 5.09
N ASN A 104 18.16 -5.87 4.51
CA ASN A 104 17.88 -5.47 3.14
C ASN A 104 18.28 -6.54 2.11
N GLN A 105 19.25 -7.38 2.45
CA GLN A 105 19.69 -8.49 1.61
C GLN A 105 18.99 -9.81 1.97
N GLN A 106 18.70 -10.02 3.25
CA GLN A 106 18.24 -11.31 3.78
C GLN A 106 16.72 -11.38 3.93
N MET A 107 16.03 -10.25 4.01
CA MET A 107 14.57 -10.26 4.14
C MET A 107 13.95 -10.62 2.81
N GLN A 108 13.52 -11.87 2.71
CA GLN A 108 12.59 -12.31 1.68
C GLN A 108 11.15 -12.14 2.22
N PRO A 109 10.17 -11.82 1.36
CA PRO A 109 8.77 -11.91 1.75
C PRO A 109 8.49 -13.33 2.25
N ASP A 110 7.72 -13.45 3.33
CA ASP A 110 7.28 -14.74 3.82
C ASP A 110 6.39 -15.37 2.74
N GLY A 111 6.93 -16.38 2.07
CA GLY A 111 6.27 -17.01 0.92
C GLY A 111 4.93 -17.61 1.29
N MET A 112 4.79 -18.19 2.48
CA MET A 112 3.56 -18.82 2.94
C MET A 112 2.47 -17.77 3.15
N HIS A 113 2.77 -16.70 3.90
CA HIS A 113 1.82 -15.60 4.11
C HIS A 113 1.48 -14.89 2.79
N THR A 114 2.46 -14.73 1.89
CA THR A 114 2.23 -14.12 0.58
C THR A 114 1.25 -14.93 -0.27
N ILE A 115 1.37 -16.26 -0.26
CA ILE A 115 0.46 -17.16 -0.98
C ILE A 115 -0.93 -17.14 -0.35
N GLU A 116 -1.01 -17.20 0.98
CA GLU A 116 -2.29 -17.13 1.71
C GLU A 116 -3.04 -15.82 1.41
N ASP A 117 -2.35 -14.68 1.51
CA ASP A 117 -2.91 -13.36 1.20
C ASP A 117 -3.38 -13.31 -0.26
N PHE A 118 -2.59 -13.83 -1.20
CA PHE A 118 -2.95 -13.85 -2.61
C PHE A 118 -4.23 -14.66 -2.86
N ILE A 119 -4.28 -15.90 -2.36
CA ILE A 119 -5.45 -16.79 -2.53
C ILE A 119 -6.69 -16.15 -1.90
N SER A 120 -6.56 -15.60 -0.68
CA SER A 120 -7.66 -14.94 0.02
C SER A 120 -8.22 -13.77 -0.79
N HIS A 121 -7.35 -12.91 -1.33
CA HIS A 121 -7.78 -11.79 -2.17
C HIS A 121 -8.44 -12.25 -3.48
N VAL A 122 -7.92 -13.29 -4.13
CA VAL A 122 -8.54 -13.86 -5.34
C VAL A 122 -9.93 -14.40 -5.02
N MET A 123 -10.09 -15.13 -3.92
CA MET A 123 -11.40 -15.64 -3.50
C MET A 123 -12.37 -14.51 -3.16
N ASP A 124 -11.92 -13.47 -2.46
CA ASP A 124 -12.74 -12.30 -2.17
C ASP A 124 -13.15 -11.51 -3.42
N LEU A 125 -12.33 -11.53 -4.47
CA LEU A 125 -12.68 -10.98 -5.78
C LEU A 125 -13.73 -11.85 -6.49
N LEU A 126 -13.54 -13.17 -6.53
CA LEU A 126 -14.45 -14.10 -7.19
C LEU A 126 -15.85 -14.13 -6.55
N VAL A 127 -15.92 -14.01 -5.22
CA VAL A 127 -17.18 -13.96 -4.46
C VAL A 127 -17.81 -12.54 -4.49
N GLY A 128 -17.12 -11.55 -5.07
CA GLY A 128 -17.62 -10.18 -5.19
C GLY A 128 -17.52 -9.34 -3.92
N LYS A 129 -16.91 -9.85 -2.83
CA LYS A 129 -16.70 -9.07 -1.59
C LYS A 129 -15.85 -7.83 -1.80
N SER A 130 -14.95 -7.87 -2.80
CA SER A 130 -14.08 -6.75 -3.16
C SER A 130 -14.76 -5.66 -4.00
N ASP A 131 -15.95 -5.91 -4.57
CA ASP A 131 -16.69 -4.93 -5.38
C ASP A 131 -17.54 -4.01 -4.49
N THR A 132 -16.87 -3.07 -3.84
CA THR A 132 -17.51 -2.11 -2.93
C THR A 132 -17.70 -0.75 -3.59
N LYS A 133 -18.71 0.02 -3.14
CA LYS A 133 -18.93 1.42 -3.55
C LYS A 133 -17.65 2.27 -3.41
N LYS A 134 -16.84 2.01 -2.36
CA LYS A 134 -15.55 2.68 -2.12
C LYS A 134 -14.53 2.41 -3.23
N VAL A 135 -14.44 1.15 -3.70
CA VAL A 135 -13.56 0.76 -4.80
C VAL A 135 -14.02 1.44 -6.10
N ARG A 136 -15.31 1.39 -6.43
CA ARG A 136 -15.85 2.06 -7.62
C ARG A 136 -15.58 3.57 -7.64
N LEU A 137 -15.76 4.26 -6.51
CA LEU A 137 -15.41 5.67 -6.35
C LEU A 137 -13.91 5.93 -6.51
N CYS A 138 -13.06 5.04 -5.99
CA CYS A 138 -11.61 5.10 -6.16
C CYS A 138 -11.21 4.95 -7.63
N GLU A 139 -11.77 3.97 -8.33
CA GLU A 139 -11.51 3.75 -9.76
C GLU A 139 -11.96 4.95 -10.60
N LYS A 140 -13.12 5.54 -10.28
CA LYS A 140 -13.60 6.78 -10.91
C LYS A 140 -12.66 7.96 -10.66
N HIS A 141 -12.20 8.14 -9.41
CA HIS A 141 -11.25 9.21 -9.05
C HIS A 141 -9.92 9.09 -9.81
N HIS A 142 -9.42 7.86 -9.99
CA HIS A 142 -8.19 7.59 -10.74
C HIS A 142 -8.40 7.40 -12.24
N LYS A 143 -9.63 7.58 -12.74
CA LYS A 143 -10.01 7.40 -14.15
C LYS A 143 -9.60 6.02 -14.70
N ARG A 144 -9.76 4.96 -13.90
CA ARG A 144 -9.45 3.56 -14.23
C ARG A 144 -10.69 2.73 -14.46
N PHE A 145 -10.72 1.87 -15.47
CA PHE A 145 -11.81 0.92 -15.70
C PHE A 145 -13.21 1.58 -15.73
N PRO A 146 -13.52 2.41 -16.74
CA PRO A 146 -14.81 3.12 -16.83
C PRO A 146 -16.04 2.21 -16.68
N GLN A 147 -15.91 0.95 -17.09
CA GLN A 147 -16.97 -0.06 -17.02
C GLN A 147 -17.41 -0.35 -15.58
N THR A 148 -16.57 -0.07 -14.57
CA THR A 148 -16.85 -0.35 -13.17
C THR A 148 -17.37 0.87 -12.41
N TRP A 149 -17.48 2.04 -13.05
CA TRP A 149 -17.89 3.28 -12.37
C TRP A 149 -19.38 3.33 -12.04
N GLN A 150 -20.21 2.48 -12.65
CA GLN A 150 -21.65 2.42 -12.43
C GLN A 150 -22.25 1.02 -12.65
N GLN A 151 -23.02 0.57 -11.65
CA GLN A 151 -24.39 0.08 -11.79
C GLN A 151 -25.09 0.42 -10.46
N GLU A 152 -25.77 1.56 -10.38
CA GLU A 152 -26.91 1.69 -9.46
C GLU A 152 -28.10 1.13 -10.23
N THR A 153 -28.30 -0.18 -10.17
CA THR A 153 -29.62 -0.72 -10.48
C THR A 153 -30.57 -0.24 -9.39
N ALA A 154 -31.75 0.21 -9.80
CA ALA A 154 -32.83 0.74 -8.96
C ALA A 154 -33.30 -0.19 -7.81
N ALA A 155 -32.71 -1.37 -7.67
CA ALA A 155 -33.03 -2.36 -6.63
C ALA A 155 -32.45 -2.02 -5.24
N GLU A 156 -31.42 -1.18 -5.13
CA GLU A 156 -30.76 -0.89 -3.84
C GLU A 156 -31.47 0.20 -3.01
N GLN A 157 -32.51 0.84 -3.56
CA GLN A 157 -33.30 1.86 -2.84
C GLN A 157 -34.41 1.25 -1.95
N VAL A 158 -34.74 -0.03 -2.09
CA VAL A 158 -35.87 -0.66 -1.36
C VAL A 158 -35.46 -1.20 0.02
N ALA A 159 -34.15 -1.37 0.31
CA ALA A 159 -33.69 -2.01 1.54
C ALA A 159 -33.33 -1.06 2.69
N ILE A 160 -33.56 0.26 2.55
CA ILE A 160 -33.22 1.27 3.57
C ILE A 160 -34.42 2.17 3.86
N GLU A 161 -35.58 1.59 4.15
CA GLU A 161 -36.55 2.26 5.00
C GLU A 161 -36.47 1.66 6.41
N PRO A 162 -36.08 2.42 7.43
CA PRO A 162 -36.19 1.96 8.81
C PRO A 162 -37.67 1.80 9.17
N PRO A 163 -38.05 0.82 10.02
CA PRO A 163 -39.44 0.71 10.47
C PRO A 163 -39.85 2.01 11.17
N SER A 164 -40.88 2.66 10.61
CA SER A 164 -41.55 3.82 11.17
C SER A 164 -41.95 3.52 12.62
N LYS A 165 -41.40 4.30 13.56
CA LYS A 165 -41.95 4.40 14.91
C LYS A 165 -43.07 5.43 14.90
N LYS A 166 -44.32 4.95 14.91
CA LYS A 166 -45.41 5.41 15.77
C LYS A 166 -46.64 4.54 15.54
#